data_AF-A0AAE0IZ93-F1
#
_entry.id   AF-A0AAE0IZ93-F1
#
_cell.length_a   1.000
_cell.length_b   1.000
_cell.length_c   1.000
_cell.angle_alpha   90.00
_cell.angle_beta   90.00
_cell.angle_gamma   90.00
#
_symmetry.space_group_name_H-M   'P 1'
#
loop_
_entity.id
_entity.type
_entity.pdbx_description
1 polymer ?
#
loop_
_entity_poly.entity_id
_entity_poly.type
_entity_poly.pdbx_seq_one_letter_code
_entity_poly.pdbx_strand_id
1 'polypeptide(L)'
;MARLPLIAAALLALGNGVLGVLKPCGKAQYDPTQYVCYDNQFLCPIIAGEPLSYCSGACYSKFQYKCVNNVLGVLPGLAAGTSFTLTVSNPTLPINGKFVTAGGLHLSLGGTTSSYCPTQVGSACPPGNITAISAGSYGGGLSMADMVPGGQQVYLDPNWNLAYTQAHSAYIPPGSTVSGFAAYAGGGLVNLNGNGWGWVGCPPTASGGGGGVWNLVARNSSNAASLNNCTPVNLKINTLPGGSYAWQYT
;
A
#
# COMPACT_ATOMS: atom_id res chain seq x y z
N MET A 1 -5.22 58.37 -48.65
CA MET A 1 -4.64 57.93 -47.36
C MET A 1 -5.13 56.51 -47.11
N ALA A 2 -4.24 55.53 -47.27
CA ALA A 2 -4.53 54.11 -47.30
C ALA A 2 -4.74 53.52 -45.89
N ARG A 3 -5.71 52.62 -45.75
CA ARG A 3 -5.93 51.81 -44.54
C ARG A 3 -5.44 50.38 -44.84
N LEU A 4 -4.37 49.95 -44.18
CA LEU A 4 -3.97 48.54 -44.10
C LEU A 4 -4.45 47.96 -42.76
N PRO A 5 -5.12 46.80 -42.73
CA PRO A 5 -5.28 46.03 -41.51
C PRO A 5 -4.12 45.02 -41.39
N LEU A 6 -3.35 45.10 -40.30
CA LEU A 6 -2.43 44.02 -39.92
C LEU A 6 -3.24 42.93 -39.18
N ILE A 7 -3.34 41.77 -39.83
CA ILE A 7 -3.90 40.54 -39.27
C ILE A 7 -2.86 39.94 -38.33
N ALA A 8 -3.19 39.80 -37.05
CA ALA A 8 -2.38 39.04 -36.09
C ALA A 8 -2.63 37.54 -36.29
N ALA A 9 -1.67 36.85 -36.89
CA ALA A 9 -1.66 35.39 -36.94
C ALA A 9 -1.21 34.85 -35.58
N ALA A 10 -2.13 34.29 -34.80
CA ALA A 10 -1.79 33.51 -33.61
C ALA A 10 -1.27 32.14 -34.06
N LEU A 11 0.05 31.93 -33.92
CA LEU A 11 0.63 30.59 -34.02
C LEU A 11 0.16 29.75 -32.83
N LEU A 12 -0.78 28.83 -33.09
CA LEU A 12 -1.04 27.70 -32.20
C LEU A 12 0.13 26.73 -32.30
N ALA A 13 1.02 26.76 -31.30
CA ALA A 13 1.97 25.69 -31.08
C ALA A 13 1.19 24.43 -30.67
N LEU A 14 1.00 23.52 -31.61
CA LEU A 14 0.51 22.16 -31.34
C LEU A 14 1.60 21.42 -30.57
N GLY A 15 1.48 21.38 -29.25
CA GLY A 15 2.21 20.43 -28.44
C GLY A 15 1.70 19.02 -28.78
N ASN A 16 2.58 18.19 -29.34
CA ASN A 16 2.35 16.76 -29.54
C ASN A 16 2.35 16.00 -28.21
N GLY A 17 1.43 16.37 -27.31
CA GLY A 17 1.01 15.46 -26.25
C GLY A 17 0.17 14.37 -26.92
N VAL A 18 0.56 13.11 -26.74
CA VAL A 18 -0.34 11.98 -27.03
C VAL A 18 -1.52 12.13 -26.08
N LEU A 19 -2.55 12.88 -26.50
CA LEU A 19 -3.81 12.93 -25.78
C LEU A 19 -4.36 11.51 -25.81
N GLY A 20 -4.33 10.83 -24.66
CA GLY A 20 -4.99 9.54 -24.50
C GLY A 20 -6.42 9.65 -25.02
N VAL A 21 -6.86 8.66 -25.80
CA VAL A 21 -8.19 8.68 -26.41
C VAL A 21 -9.23 8.74 -25.30
N LEU A 22 -9.88 9.90 -25.16
CA LEU A 22 -10.99 10.07 -24.23
C LEU A 22 -12.12 9.13 -24.61
N LYS A 23 -12.78 8.57 -23.60
CA LYS A 23 -13.92 7.67 -23.78
C LYS A 23 -15.20 8.31 -23.27
N PRO A 24 -16.35 8.04 -23.88
CA PRO A 24 -17.63 8.49 -23.36
C PRO A 24 -18.05 7.66 -22.14
N CYS A 25 -18.67 8.33 -21.17
CA CYS A 25 -19.45 7.75 -20.08
C CYS A 25 -20.74 8.55 -19.96
N GLY A 26 -21.79 8.08 -20.62
CA GLY A 26 -23.03 8.85 -20.80
C GLY A 26 -22.75 10.13 -21.57
N LYS A 27 -22.93 11.29 -20.92
CA LYS A 27 -22.66 12.61 -21.52
C LYS A 27 -21.24 13.14 -21.25
N ALA A 28 -20.49 12.50 -20.35
CA ALA A 28 -19.13 12.92 -20.01
C ALA A 28 -18.10 12.24 -20.93
N GLN A 29 -16.97 12.92 -21.14
CA GLN A 29 -15.75 12.31 -21.68
C GLN A 29 -14.78 12.11 -20.51
N TYR A 30 -14.09 10.98 -20.47
CA TYR A 30 -13.13 10.67 -19.41
C TYR A 30 -11.84 10.08 -19.96
N ASP A 31 -10.75 10.27 -19.21
CA ASP A 31 -9.48 9.59 -19.46
C ASP A 31 -9.53 8.19 -18.81
N PRO A 32 -9.45 7.10 -19.60
CA PRO A 32 -9.50 5.73 -19.08
C PRO A 32 -8.29 5.33 -18.23
N THR A 33 -7.25 6.16 -18.16
CA THR A 33 -6.12 5.98 -17.23
C THR A 33 -6.40 6.57 -15.85
N GLN A 34 -7.41 7.43 -15.72
CA GLN A 34 -7.77 8.12 -14.47
C GLN A 34 -9.11 7.67 -13.91
N TYR A 35 -10.03 7.19 -14.75
CA TYR A 35 -11.36 6.78 -14.34
C TYR A 35 -11.82 5.48 -15.02
N VAL A 36 -12.76 4.81 -14.40
CA VAL A 36 -13.56 3.71 -14.95
C VAL A 36 -15.03 4.13 -14.99
N CYS A 37 -15.74 3.77 -16.06
CA CYS A 37 -17.15 4.05 -16.24
C CYS A 37 -18.01 2.82 -15.92
N TYR A 38 -19.02 2.99 -15.08
CA TYR A 38 -20.03 1.98 -14.74
C TYR A 38 -21.39 2.37 -15.33
N ASP A 39 -22.08 1.36 -15.88
CA ASP A 39 -23.43 1.44 -16.44
C ASP A 39 -23.62 2.60 -17.44
N ASN A 40 -22.53 2.99 -18.11
CA ASN A 40 -22.48 4.15 -19.02
C ASN A 40 -22.99 5.46 -18.40
N GLN A 41 -22.91 5.61 -17.08
CA GLN A 41 -23.49 6.77 -16.37
C GLN A 41 -22.66 7.27 -15.20
N PHE A 42 -21.83 6.42 -14.59
CA PHE A 42 -21.15 6.74 -13.34
C PHE A 42 -19.64 6.56 -13.46
N LEU A 43 -18.87 7.59 -13.12
CA LEU A 43 -17.41 7.55 -13.16
C LEU A 43 -16.84 7.30 -11.78
N CYS A 44 -15.96 6.31 -11.68
CA CYS A 44 -15.15 6.09 -10.50
C CYS A 44 -13.66 6.32 -10.79
N PRO A 45 -12.94 7.01 -9.89
CA PRO A 45 -11.53 7.25 -10.09
C PRO A 45 -10.72 5.96 -9.94
N ILE A 46 -9.55 5.96 -10.56
CA ILE A 46 -8.49 4.96 -10.34
C ILE A 46 -7.58 5.52 -9.24
N ILE A 47 -7.55 4.87 -8.07
CA ILE A 47 -6.74 5.31 -6.92
C ILE A 47 -5.71 4.22 -6.60
N ALA A 48 -4.44 4.58 -6.51
CA ALA A 48 -3.35 3.62 -6.26
C ALA A 48 -3.34 2.41 -7.23
N GLY A 49 -3.72 2.67 -8.49
CA GLY A 49 -3.86 1.65 -9.52
C GLY A 49 -5.09 0.76 -9.39
N GLU A 50 -5.94 0.98 -8.38
CA GLU A 50 -7.24 0.32 -8.24
C GLU A 50 -8.32 1.14 -8.95
N PRO A 51 -8.95 0.61 -10.01
CA PRO A 51 -10.22 1.15 -10.48
C PRO A 51 -11.26 0.92 -9.40
N LEU A 52 -11.66 1.99 -8.70
CA LEU A 52 -12.64 1.87 -7.62
C LEU A 52 -13.93 1.28 -8.16
N SER A 53 -14.52 0.37 -7.39
CA SER A 53 -15.76 -0.30 -7.76
C SER A 53 -16.98 0.54 -7.43
N TYR A 54 -18.10 0.24 -8.05
CA TYR A 54 -19.36 0.97 -7.88
C TYR A 54 -20.39 0.18 -7.06
N CYS A 55 -21.05 0.85 -6.13
CA CYS A 55 -22.19 0.31 -5.38
C CYS A 55 -23.20 1.43 -5.09
N SER A 56 -24.40 1.34 -5.66
CA SER A 56 -25.53 2.23 -5.35
C SER A 56 -25.18 3.72 -5.27
N GLY A 57 -24.47 4.25 -6.27
CA GLY A 57 -24.12 5.68 -6.34
C GLY A 57 -22.80 6.05 -5.68
N ALA A 58 -22.02 5.09 -5.16
CA ALA A 58 -20.74 5.35 -4.52
C ALA A 58 -19.60 4.53 -5.14
N CYS A 59 -18.42 5.16 -5.26
CA CYS A 59 -17.17 4.45 -5.52
C CYS A 59 -16.60 3.90 -4.22
N TYR A 60 -16.06 2.69 -4.26
CA TYR A 60 -15.45 2.06 -3.09
C TYR A 60 -14.21 1.25 -3.47
N SER A 61 -13.28 1.16 -2.52
CA SER A 61 -12.13 0.26 -2.62
C SER A 61 -12.52 -1.15 -2.19
N LYS A 62 -12.23 -2.13 -3.04
CA LYS A 62 -12.39 -3.57 -2.76
C LYS A 62 -11.40 -4.06 -1.70
N PHE A 63 -10.40 -3.26 -1.32
CA PHE A 63 -9.53 -3.59 -0.20
C PHE A 63 -10.18 -3.36 1.16
N GLN A 64 -11.32 -2.66 1.22
CA GLN A 64 -12.00 -2.27 2.46
C GLN A 64 -13.49 -2.60 2.47
N TYR A 65 -14.14 -2.61 1.31
CA TYR A 65 -15.59 -2.76 1.21
C TYR A 65 -15.99 -3.83 0.21
N LYS A 66 -17.23 -4.29 0.35
CA LYS A 66 -17.96 -5.14 -0.59
C LYS A 66 -19.33 -4.55 -0.86
N CYS A 67 -19.89 -4.85 -2.03
CA CYS A 67 -21.26 -4.53 -2.37
C CYS A 67 -22.07 -5.83 -2.43
N VAL A 68 -23.14 -5.94 -1.65
CA VAL A 68 -24.04 -7.10 -1.67
C VAL A 68 -25.46 -6.58 -1.75
N ASN A 69 -26.22 -7.01 -2.77
CA ASN A 69 -27.61 -6.57 -3.00
C ASN A 69 -27.76 -5.04 -2.98
N ASN A 70 -26.84 -4.32 -3.66
CA ASN A 70 -26.76 -2.85 -3.69
C ASN A 70 -26.51 -2.16 -2.35
N VAL A 71 -26.15 -2.91 -1.30
CA VAL A 71 -25.74 -2.35 -0.01
C VAL A 71 -24.23 -2.41 0.12
N LEU A 72 -23.63 -1.23 0.33
CA LEU A 72 -22.21 -1.11 0.64
C LEU A 72 -21.95 -1.57 2.07
N GLY A 73 -21.04 -2.52 2.26
CA GLY A 73 -20.64 -3.01 3.56
C GLY A 73 -19.12 -3.06 3.70
N VAL A 74 -18.61 -2.80 4.89
CA VAL A 74 -17.18 -2.99 5.21
C VAL A 74 -16.86 -4.49 5.16
N LEU A 75 -15.66 -4.82 4.69
CA LEU A 75 -15.12 -6.16 4.81
C LEU A 75 -14.90 -6.51 6.29
N PRO A 76 -15.06 -7.78 6.69
CA PRO A 76 -14.74 -8.18 8.04
C PRO A 76 -13.23 -8.02 8.29
N GLY A 77 -12.86 -7.54 9.48
CA GLY A 77 -11.47 -7.54 9.93
C GLY A 77 -10.97 -8.96 10.15
N LEU A 78 -9.66 -9.17 10.01
CA LEU A 78 -9.03 -10.43 10.41
C LEU A 78 -9.18 -10.65 11.91
N ALA A 79 -9.50 -11.87 12.31
CA ALA A 79 -9.53 -12.26 13.71
C ALA A 79 -8.14 -12.15 14.34
N ALA A 80 -8.08 -11.83 15.64
CA ALA A 80 -6.81 -11.76 16.36
C ALA A 80 -6.04 -13.10 16.29
N GLY A 81 -4.74 -13.04 16.06
CA GLY A 81 -3.87 -14.20 15.85
C GLY A 81 -3.85 -14.73 14.42
N THR A 82 -4.61 -14.14 13.48
CA THR A 82 -4.54 -14.54 12.08
C THR A 82 -3.24 -14.03 11.45
N SER A 83 -2.42 -14.96 10.99
CA SER A 83 -1.20 -14.67 10.23
C SER A 83 -1.50 -14.40 8.75
N PHE A 84 -0.80 -13.47 8.14
CA PHE A 84 -0.93 -13.13 6.72
C PHE A 84 0.37 -12.57 6.12
N THR A 85 0.52 -12.73 4.81
CA THR A 85 1.51 -11.99 4.01
C THR A 85 0.85 -10.81 3.31
N LEU A 86 1.68 -9.88 2.82
CA LEU A 86 1.23 -8.77 2.00
C LEU A 86 1.84 -8.82 0.61
N THR A 87 1.02 -8.52 -0.39
CA THR A 87 1.44 -8.37 -1.78
C THR A 87 1.05 -6.99 -2.28
N VAL A 88 1.95 -6.33 -3.00
CA VAL A 88 1.69 -5.03 -3.61
C VAL A 88 0.68 -5.16 -4.73
N SER A 89 -0.31 -4.28 -4.74
CA SER A 89 -1.30 -4.16 -5.80
C SER A 89 -1.29 -2.74 -6.36
N ASN A 90 -0.71 -2.60 -7.54
CA ASN A 90 -0.88 -1.47 -8.43
C ASN A 90 -0.45 -1.93 -9.83
N PRO A 91 -1.37 -2.36 -10.71
CA PRO A 91 -1.06 -2.97 -11.99
C PRO A 91 -0.25 -2.10 -12.96
N THR A 92 -0.14 -0.79 -12.73
CA THR A 92 0.64 0.12 -13.57
C THR A 92 2.12 0.20 -13.18
N LEU A 93 2.52 -0.44 -12.07
CA LEU A 93 3.90 -0.38 -11.55
C LEU A 93 4.66 -1.70 -11.72
N PRO A 94 6.00 -1.65 -11.91
CA PRO A 94 6.86 -2.84 -11.92
C PRO A 94 6.85 -3.64 -10.61
N ILE A 95 6.51 -3.00 -9.49
CA ILE A 95 6.44 -3.61 -8.16
C ILE A 95 5.11 -4.37 -7.93
N ASN A 96 4.16 -4.32 -8.88
CA ASN A 96 2.90 -5.06 -8.77
C ASN A 96 3.13 -6.56 -8.56
N GLY A 97 2.36 -7.16 -7.65
CA GLY A 97 2.46 -8.59 -7.35
C GLY A 97 3.71 -8.99 -6.54
N LYS A 98 4.61 -8.05 -6.22
CA LYS A 98 5.77 -8.33 -5.37
C LYS A 98 5.35 -8.37 -3.90
N PHE A 99 6.08 -9.16 -3.11
CA PHE A 99 5.82 -9.29 -1.67
C PHE A 99 6.34 -8.09 -0.89
N VAL A 100 5.69 -7.81 0.23
CA VAL A 100 6.29 -7.02 1.32
C VAL A 100 7.25 -7.92 2.07
N THR A 101 8.45 -7.40 2.36
CA THR A 101 9.55 -8.15 3.00
C THR A 101 10.12 -7.39 4.18
N ALA A 102 10.39 -8.09 5.27
CA ALA A 102 11.05 -7.61 6.46
C ALA A 102 12.57 -7.59 6.26
N GLY A 103 13.22 -6.51 6.67
CA GLY A 103 14.67 -6.37 6.64
C GLY A 103 15.11 -5.10 7.36
N GLY A 104 16.14 -5.20 8.20
CA GLY A 104 16.70 -4.04 8.91
C GLY A 104 15.66 -3.32 9.77
N LEU A 105 14.78 -4.07 10.45
CA LEU A 105 13.66 -3.57 11.26
C LEU A 105 12.57 -2.79 10.49
N HIS A 106 12.57 -2.83 9.16
CA HIS A 106 11.56 -2.21 8.31
C HIS A 106 10.85 -3.22 7.42
N LEU A 107 9.62 -2.88 7.00
CA LEU A 107 8.91 -3.56 5.93
C LEU A 107 9.11 -2.79 4.62
N SER A 108 9.56 -3.48 3.58
CA SER A 108 9.86 -2.90 2.27
C SER A 108 9.18 -3.72 1.17
N LEU A 109 9.18 -3.23 -0.07
CA LEU A 109 8.51 -3.88 -1.19
C LEU A 109 9.53 -4.51 -2.15
N GLY A 110 9.30 -5.77 -2.52
CA GLY A 110 10.06 -6.46 -3.57
C GLY A 110 11.48 -6.86 -3.19
N GLY A 111 11.81 -6.90 -1.89
CA GLY A 111 13.07 -7.43 -1.38
C GLY A 111 13.03 -8.91 -1.05
N THR A 112 13.91 -9.32 -0.14
CA THR A 112 13.99 -10.66 0.44
C THR A 112 13.80 -10.56 1.95
N THR A 113 12.99 -11.46 2.51
CA THR A 113 12.81 -11.52 3.97
C THR A 113 14.14 -11.83 4.65
N SER A 114 14.50 -11.01 5.62
CA SER A 114 15.63 -11.25 6.53
C SER A 114 15.11 -11.76 7.85
N SER A 115 15.63 -12.91 8.28
CA SER A 115 15.25 -13.58 9.50
C SER A 115 16.45 -14.28 10.11
N TYR A 116 16.36 -14.62 11.39
CA TYR A 116 17.40 -15.32 12.11
C TYR A 116 16.81 -16.45 12.96
N CYS A 117 17.55 -17.56 13.01
CA CYS A 117 17.28 -18.72 13.84
C CYS A 117 18.53 -19.02 14.70
N PRO A 118 18.43 -19.00 16.04
CA PRO A 118 19.52 -19.39 16.92
C PRO A 118 19.83 -20.87 16.79
N THR A 119 21.11 -21.22 16.90
CA THR A 119 21.57 -22.62 16.84
C THR A 119 20.95 -23.49 17.94
N GLN A 120 20.63 -22.90 19.10
CA GLN A 120 19.98 -23.59 20.23
C GLN A 120 18.54 -23.99 19.93
N VAL A 121 17.85 -23.27 19.04
CA VAL A 121 16.49 -23.60 18.59
C VAL A 121 16.54 -24.64 17.47
N GLY A 122 17.53 -24.50 16.59
CA GLY A 122 17.83 -25.49 15.56
C GLY A 122 16.63 -25.80 14.67
N SER A 123 16.31 -27.08 14.50
CA SER A 123 15.23 -27.55 13.61
C SER A 123 13.82 -27.14 14.05
N ALA A 124 13.64 -26.58 15.25
CA ALA A 124 12.35 -26.06 15.68
C ALA A 124 12.01 -24.70 15.03
N CYS A 125 12.96 -24.04 14.37
CA CYS A 125 12.70 -22.78 13.68
C CYS A 125 11.79 -22.96 12.47
N PRO A 126 10.84 -22.02 12.26
CA PRO A 126 10.14 -21.88 10.99
C PRO A 126 11.13 -21.57 9.86
N PRO A 127 10.72 -21.75 8.59
CA PRO A 127 11.59 -21.54 7.44
C PRO A 127 12.22 -20.14 7.33
N GLY A 128 11.57 -19.10 7.86
CA GLY A 128 12.12 -17.74 7.88
C GLY A 128 12.24 -17.07 6.51
N ASN A 129 11.63 -17.64 5.47
CA ASN A 129 11.77 -17.19 4.08
C ASN A 129 10.63 -16.26 3.60
N ILE A 130 9.58 -16.09 4.41
CA ILE A 130 8.48 -15.16 4.13
C ILE A 130 8.26 -14.20 5.28
N THR A 131 7.80 -13.00 4.94
CA THR A 131 7.37 -12.00 5.91
C THR A 131 5.90 -12.18 6.19
N ALA A 132 5.59 -12.60 7.42
CA ALA A 132 4.23 -12.77 7.89
C ALA A 132 3.97 -11.85 9.08
N ILE A 133 2.75 -11.33 9.13
CA ILE A 133 2.24 -10.41 10.14
C ILE A 133 1.04 -11.10 10.79
N SER A 134 0.87 -10.95 12.10
CA SER A 134 -0.30 -11.40 12.85
C SER A 134 -1.20 -10.21 13.18
N ALA A 135 -2.50 -10.38 12.95
CA ALA A 135 -3.52 -9.39 13.25
C ALA A 135 -3.92 -9.40 14.74
N GLY A 136 -4.32 -8.24 15.28
CA GLY A 136 -4.99 -8.13 16.57
C GLY A 136 -4.10 -8.31 17.81
N SER A 137 -2.79 -8.46 17.64
CA SER A 137 -1.79 -8.45 18.71
C SER A 137 -1.72 -7.07 19.39
N TYR A 138 -1.13 -6.97 20.59
CA TYR A 138 -0.85 -5.68 21.27
C TYR A 138 -2.08 -4.76 21.42
N GLY A 139 -3.24 -5.31 21.80
CA GLY A 139 -4.45 -4.50 22.02
C GLY A 139 -5.14 -4.05 20.72
N GLY A 140 -5.08 -4.87 19.66
CA GLY A 140 -5.69 -4.57 18.36
C GLY A 140 -4.74 -4.00 17.32
N GLY A 141 -3.44 -3.95 17.61
CA GLY A 141 -2.38 -3.63 16.66
C GLY A 141 -1.94 -4.84 15.83
N LEU A 142 -0.72 -4.76 15.32
CA LEU A 142 -0.09 -5.79 14.49
C LEU A 142 1.21 -6.26 15.15
N SER A 143 1.54 -7.53 14.95
CA SER A 143 2.85 -8.09 15.29
C SER A 143 3.44 -8.80 14.09
N MET A 144 4.75 -9.02 14.08
CA MET A 144 5.32 -10.02 13.21
C MET A 144 4.81 -11.40 13.65
N ALA A 145 4.68 -12.34 12.73
CA ALA A 145 4.34 -13.72 13.04
C ALA A 145 5.63 -14.50 13.35
N ASP A 146 6.29 -14.13 14.46
CA ASP A 146 7.56 -14.69 14.92
C ASP A 146 7.36 -15.64 16.12
N MET A 147 8.41 -16.34 16.54
CA MET A 147 8.40 -17.18 17.76
C MET A 147 9.20 -16.56 18.90
N VAL A 148 9.82 -15.40 18.70
CA VAL A 148 10.77 -14.88 19.67
C VAL A 148 10.02 -14.43 20.93
N PRO A 149 10.48 -14.80 22.14
CA PRO A 149 9.85 -14.33 23.37
C PRO A 149 9.77 -12.80 23.43
N GLY A 150 8.56 -12.29 23.69
CA GLY A 150 8.22 -10.86 23.65
C GLY A 150 7.64 -10.40 22.31
N GLY A 151 7.81 -11.19 21.26
CA GLY A 151 7.35 -10.88 19.90
C GLY A 151 8.08 -9.68 19.29
N GLN A 152 7.67 -9.35 18.07
CA GLN A 152 8.05 -8.10 17.42
C GLN A 152 6.81 -7.29 17.03
N GLN A 153 6.65 -6.12 17.64
CA GLN A 153 5.49 -5.27 17.42
C GLN A 153 5.66 -4.45 16.14
N VAL A 154 4.64 -4.43 15.28
CA VAL A 154 4.63 -3.58 14.08
C VAL A 154 4.14 -2.18 14.45
N TYR A 155 4.81 -1.17 13.91
CA TYR A 155 4.49 0.25 14.14
C TYR A 155 4.84 1.10 12.91
N LEU A 156 4.31 2.32 12.86
CA LEU A 156 4.81 3.38 11.98
C LEU A 156 5.88 4.16 12.72
N ASP A 157 7.09 4.22 12.18
CA ASP A 157 8.18 5.00 12.76
C ASP A 157 7.88 6.52 12.66
N PRO A 158 8.70 7.41 13.26
CA PRO A 158 8.48 8.86 13.19
C PRO A 158 8.51 9.44 11.77
N ASN A 159 9.06 8.69 10.81
CA ASN A 159 9.12 9.03 9.38
C ASN A 159 7.99 8.35 8.58
N TRP A 160 7.05 7.68 9.25
CA TRP A 160 5.93 6.95 8.67
C TRP A 160 6.30 5.71 7.85
N ASN A 161 7.52 5.18 8.00
CA ASN A 161 7.85 3.86 7.48
C ASN A 161 7.16 2.79 8.31
N LEU A 162 6.71 1.71 7.67
CA LEU A 162 6.21 0.55 8.39
C LEU A 162 7.40 -0.24 8.92
N ALA A 163 7.49 -0.37 10.24
CA ALA A 163 8.62 -0.93 10.97
C ALA A 163 8.17 -1.96 11.99
N TYR A 164 9.13 -2.65 12.60
CA TYR A 164 8.86 -3.58 13.68
C TYR A 164 9.97 -3.56 14.74
N THR A 165 9.61 -3.90 15.99
CA THR A 165 10.58 -3.86 17.09
C THR A 165 11.66 -4.92 16.91
N GLN A 166 12.86 -4.61 17.41
CA GLN A 166 13.93 -5.59 17.49
C GLN A 166 13.50 -6.74 18.40
N ALA A 167 13.90 -7.96 18.05
CA ALA A 167 13.76 -9.12 18.91
C ALA A 167 14.31 -8.87 20.32
N HIS A 168 13.60 -9.35 21.34
CA HIS A 168 13.90 -9.14 22.76
C HIS A 168 13.92 -7.67 23.22
N SER A 169 13.37 -6.76 22.42
CA SER A 169 13.29 -5.33 22.75
C SER A 169 11.87 -4.82 22.54
N ALA A 170 11.36 -4.12 23.55
CA ALA A 170 10.11 -3.36 23.45
C ALA A 170 10.36 -1.89 23.03
N TYR A 171 11.59 -1.53 22.65
CA TYR A 171 11.92 -0.16 22.27
C TYR A 171 11.21 0.22 20.97
N ILE A 172 10.43 1.29 21.06
CA ILE A 172 9.78 1.96 19.93
C ILE A 172 10.22 3.43 19.97
N PRO A 173 10.77 4.00 18.87
CA PRO A 173 11.22 5.38 18.84
C PRO A 173 10.09 6.37 19.23
N PRO A 174 10.37 7.42 20.02
CA PRO A 174 9.40 8.46 20.31
C PRO A 174 8.83 9.11 19.04
N GLY A 175 7.52 9.32 18.99
CA GLY A 175 6.81 9.83 17.80
C GLY A 175 6.27 8.74 16.88
N SER A 176 6.49 7.46 17.19
CA SER A 176 5.93 6.34 16.45
C SER A 176 4.44 6.10 16.76
N THR A 177 3.74 5.41 15.87
CA THR A 177 2.33 5.01 16.02
C THR A 177 2.18 3.49 15.98
N VAL A 178 1.54 2.90 16.99
CA VAL A 178 1.43 1.44 17.17
C VAL A 178 0.05 0.86 16.88
N SER A 179 -0.91 1.70 16.48
CA SER A 179 -2.30 1.34 16.21
C SER A 179 -2.81 2.00 14.92
N GLY A 180 -4.11 1.91 14.64
CA GLY A 180 -4.68 2.50 13.43
C GLY A 180 -4.36 1.71 12.15
N PHE A 181 -4.16 0.39 12.28
CA PHE A 181 -4.06 -0.53 11.16
C PHE A 181 -5.33 -1.35 11.03
N ALA A 182 -5.90 -1.43 9.83
CA ALA A 182 -7.05 -2.27 9.55
C ALA A 182 -6.66 -3.36 8.54
N ALA A 183 -6.72 -4.61 8.97
CA ALA A 183 -6.46 -5.78 8.11
C ALA A 183 -7.80 -6.44 7.74
N TYR A 184 -8.24 -6.27 6.50
CA TYR A 184 -9.53 -6.76 6.04
C TYR A 184 -9.43 -8.14 5.37
N ALA A 185 -10.24 -9.10 5.82
CA ALA A 185 -10.31 -10.42 5.24
C ALA A 185 -10.81 -10.36 3.78
N GLY A 186 -10.06 -10.94 2.85
CA GLY A 186 -10.33 -10.82 1.41
C GLY A 186 -10.04 -9.45 0.80
N GLY A 187 -9.52 -8.51 1.60
CA GLY A 187 -9.18 -7.15 1.20
C GLY A 187 -7.68 -6.86 1.38
N GLY A 188 -7.38 -5.72 1.98
CA GLY A 188 -6.02 -5.25 2.18
C GLY A 188 -5.70 -4.81 3.59
N LEU A 189 -4.41 -4.55 3.82
CA LEU A 189 -3.94 -3.81 4.98
C LEU A 189 -4.06 -2.32 4.69
N VAL A 190 -4.81 -1.61 5.53
CA VAL A 190 -5.09 -0.18 5.39
C VAL A 190 -4.55 0.59 6.58
N ASN A 191 -3.89 1.69 6.28
CA ASN A 191 -3.49 2.68 7.27
C ASN A 191 -4.66 3.64 7.55
N LEU A 192 -5.11 3.72 8.79
CA LEU A 192 -6.12 4.67 9.27
C LEU A 192 -5.49 5.93 9.89
N ASN A 193 -4.17 5.93 10.11
CA ASN A 193 -3.45 7.07 10.66
C ASN A 193 -3.27 8.17 9.61
N GLY A 194 -3.08 9.42 10.07
CA GLY A 194 -2.74 10.54 9.19
C GLY A 194 -3.82 10.85 8.14
N ASN A 195 -5.09 10.70 8.52
CA ASN A 195 -6.27 10.84 7.66
C ASN A 195 -6.42 9.76 6.58
N GLY A 196 -5.68 8.65 6.66
CA GLY A 196 -5.90 7.49 5.81
C GLY A 196 -5.58 7.69 4.33
N TRP A 197 -4.52 8.44 4.01
CA TRP A 197 -4.09 8.69 2.60
C TRP A 197 -3.47 7.45 1.92
N GLY A 198 -3.49 6.30 2.60
CA GLY A 198 -3.02 5.02 2.09
C GLY A 198 -1.51 4.84 2.15
N TRP A 199 -1.02 3.88 1.36
CA TRP A 199 0.38 3.51 1.29
C TRP A 199 1.01 4.05 0.01
N VAL A 200 2.30 4.36 0.07
CA VAL A 200 3.12 4.61 -1.10
C VAL A 200 4.33 3.69 -1.10
N GLY A 201 4.73 3.25 -2.30
CA GLY A 201 6.03 2.68 -2.55
C GLY A 201 6.96 3.78 -3.05
N CYS A 202 8.06 4.02 -2.35
CA CYS A 202 9.11 4.93 -2.79
C CYS A 202 10.21 4.14 -3.50
N PRO A 203 10.54 4.46 -4.76
CA PRO A 203 11.58 3.75 -5.49
C PRO A 203 12.93 3.93 -4.78
N PRO A 204 13.85 2.97 -4.95
CA PRO A 204 15.21 3.09 -4.43
C PRO A 204 15.85 4.38 -4.96
N THR A 205 16.44 5.20 -4.08
CA THR A 205 17.17 6.39 -4.50
C THR A 205 18.51 5.97 -5.10
N ALA A 206 18.88 6.58 -6.24
CA ALA A 206 20.06 6.21 -7.04
C ALA A 206 21.43 6.42 -6.34
N SER A 207 21.47 6.85 -5.07
CA SER A 207 22.70 7.14 -4.35
C SER A 207 23.17 5.92 -3.53
N GLY A 208 23.83 4.96 -4.19
CA GLY A 208 24.83 4.12 -3.51
C GLY A 208 24.65 2.60 -3.54
N GLY A 209 23.69 2.07 -4.29
CA GLY A 209 23.59 0.63 -4.52
C GLY A 209 22.26 0.27 -5.14
N GLY A 210 22.27 -0.17 -6.40
CA GLY A 210 21.08 -0.54 -7.17
C GLY A 210 20.35 -1.76 -6.60
N GLY A 211 19.70 -1.61 -5.45
CA GLY A 211 18.73 -2.58 -4.95
C GLY A 211 17.38 -2.36 -5.62
N GLY A 212 16.69 -3.43 -6.00
CA GLY A 212 15.31 -3.37 -6.54
C GLY A 212 14.22 -3.17 -5.47
N VAL A 213 14.60 -2.81 -4.23
CA VAL A 213 13.72 -2.75 -3.07
C VAL A 213 13.16 -1.34 -2.91
N TRP A 214 11.85 -1.23 -2.71
CA TRP A 214 11.17 0.05 -2.52
C TRP A 214 10.80 0.22 -1.04
N ASN A 215 10.90 1.45 -0.53
CA ASN A 215 10.46 1.74 0.83
C ASN A 215 8.93 1.79 0.89
N LEU A 216 8.34 1.16 1.90
CA LEU A 216 6.91 1.23 2.18
C LEU A 216 6.65 2.31 3.23
N VAL A 217 5.88 3.32 2.83
CA VAL A 217 5.60 4.48 3.67
C VAL A 217 4.10 4.72 3.75
N ALA A 218 3.60 5.04 4.94
CA ALA A 218 2.26 5.56 5.13
C ALA A 218 2.23 7.04 4.73
N ARG A 219 1.40 7.38 3.73
CA ARG A 219 1.21 8.76 3.31
C ARG A 219 0.23 9.46 4.25
N ASN A 220 0.44 10.76 4.46
CA ASN A 220 -0.45 11.65 5.18
C ASN A 220 -0.31 13.09 4.67
N SER A 221 -1.12 14.00 5.20
CA SER A 221 -1.11 15.42 4.80
C SER A 221 0.22 16.14 5.08
N SER A 222 0.98 15.71 6.09
CA SER A 222 2.22 16.34 6.52
C SER A 222 3.46 15.88 5.74
N ASN A 223 3.43 14.66 5.17
CA ASN A 223 4.54 14.11 4.37
C ASN A 223 4.23 14.02 2.86
N ALA A 224 3.02 14.38 2.42
CA ALA A 224 2.61 14.24 1.02
C ALA A 224 3.53 14.99 0.03
N ALA A 225 4.12 16.12 0.43
CA ALA A 225 5.04 16.91 -0.39
C ALA A 225 6.43 16.27 -0.52
N SER A 226 6.94 15.62 0.53
CA SER A 226 8.25 14.96 0.53
C SER A 226 8.23 13.58 -0.16
N LEU A 227 7.05 13.04 -0.41
CA LEU A 227 6.83 11.74 -1.08
C LEU A 227 6.43 11.91 -2.56
N ASN A 228 6.81 13.01 -3.20
CA ASN A 228 6.46 13.32 -4.59
C ASN A 228 7.01 12.33 -5.62
N ASN A 229 8.11 11.64 -5.29
CA ASN A 229 8.71 10.58 -6.11
C ASN A 229 8.18 9.17 -5.77
N CYS A 230 7.29 9.06 -4.78
CA CYS A 230 6.69 7.80 -4.38
C CYS A 230 5.35 7.59 -5.10
N THR A 231 5.01 6.34 -5.39
CA THR A 231 3.75 6.02 -6.07
C THR A 231 2.77 5.35 -5.12
N PRO A 232 1.48 5.72 -5.12
CA PRO A 232 0.48 5.06 -4.30
C PRO A 232 0.33 3.57 -4.63
N VAL A 233 0.19 2.74 -3.61
CA VAL A 233 0.01 1.29 -3.74
C VAL A 233 -1.05 0.80 -2.76
N ASN A 234 -1.73 -0.28 -3.11
CA ASN A 234 -2.52 -1.07 -2.17
C ASN A 234 -1.72 -2.28 -1.67
N LEU A 235 -1.98 -2.72 -0.44
CA LEU A 235 -1.36 -3.92 0.14
C LEU A 235 -2.41 -5.00 0.30
N LYS A 236 -2.40 -5.97 -0.63
CA LYS A 236 -3.32 -7.12 -0.60
C LYS A 236 -2.91 -8.10 0.51
N ILE A 237 -3.88 -8.55 1.28
CA ILE A 237 -3.69 -9.58 2.29
C ILE A 237 -3.79 -10.97 1.64
N ASN A 238 -2.83 -11.85 1.95
CA ASN A 238 -2.96 -13.28 1.71
C ASN A 238 -2.87 -14.00 3.06
N THR A 239 -3.99 -14.49 3.56
CA THR A 239 -4.08 -15.20 4.83
C THR A 239 -3.27 -16.48 4.79
N LEU A 240 -2.61 -16.77 5.91
CA LEU A 240 -1.83 -17.97 6.10
C LEU A 240 -2.52 -18.88 7.12
N PRO A 241 -2.14 -20.17 7.18
CA PRO A 241 -2.39 -20.99 8.35
C PRO A 241 -1.90 -20.29 9.64
N GLY A 242 -2.49 -20.64 10.79
CA GLY A 242 -2.01 -20.11 12.06
C GLY A 242 -0.58 -20.58 12.37
N GLY A 243 0.18 -19.75 13.09
CA GLY A 243 1.53 -20.06 13.54
C GLY A 243 2.54 -18.98 13.21
N SER A 244 3.80 -19.28 13.54
CA SER A 244 4.96 -18.42 13.32
C SER A 244 5.73 -18.83 12.07
N TYR A 245 6.33 -17.85 11.40
CA TYR A 245 6.97 -17.98 10.09
C TYR A 245 8.45 -17.62 10.08
N ALA A 246 8.95 -17.09 11.19
CA ALA A 246 10.37 -16.95 11.50
C ALA A 246 10.56 -17.19 13.00
N TRP A 247 11.80 -17.49 13.43
CA TRP A 247 12.11 -17.37 14.85
C TRP A 247 12.16 -15.89 15.25
N GLN A 248 12.93 -15.07 14.54
CA GLN A 248 12.82 -13.62 14.53
C GLN A 248 13.02 -13.05 13.12
N TYR A 249 12.47 -11.87 12.86
CA TYR A 249 12.80 -11.02 11.72
C TYR A 249 13.92 -10.05 12.09
N THR A 250 14.79 -9.71 11.13
CA THR A 250 16.00 -8.89 11.34
C THR A 250 16.06 -7.69 10.40
#